data_AF-A0A9D6IFG3-F1
#
_entry.id   AF-A0A9D6IFG3-F1
#
_cell.length_a   1.000
_cell.length_b   1.000
_cell.length_c   1.000
_cell.angle_alpha   90.00
_cell.angle_beta   90.00
_cell.angle_gamma   90.00
#
_symmetry.space_group_name_H-M   'P 1'
#
loop_
_entity.id
_entity.type
_entity.pdbx_description
1 polymer ?
#
loop_
_entity_poly.entity_id
_entity_poly.type
_entity_poly.pdbx_seq_one_letter_code
_entity_poly.pdbx_strand_id
1 'polypeptide(L)'
;MRKEIADLVFPVFRKAIEIKEGLRANPRQYDFADSQKRLLALLQAAAPDHLRSDLLGDVRAYDQSVSSIRNVFLGIRYALACWLDEVFIADSPWKDQWNANKFETTVFGMNERASEFWKQAQRSQSRPTRDALEVYYLCVMLGFRGEMADNPGELANWRDNVEPLISQAEGRAYTAPPGLTVTPNVHALKGAAAMQKWFMIATVIGLLLIPLVIILVLR
;
A
#
# COMPACT_ATOMS: atom_id res chain seq x y z
N MET A 1 6.09 -1.00 -19.14
CA MET A 1 6.01 0.45 -18.85
C MET A 1 6.98 1.24 -19.73
N ARG A 2 6.62 2.46 -20.16
CA ARG A 2 7.52 3.37 -20.91
C ARG A 2 8.81 3.65 -20.14
N LYS A 3 9.93 3.66 -20.85
CA LYS A 3 11.27 3.87 -20.28
C LYS A 3 11.36 5.12 -19.40
N GLU A 4 10.80 6.24 -19.84
CA GLU A 4 10.87 7.51 -19.11
C GLU A 4 10.16 7.46 -17.74
N ILE A 5 9.06 6.70 -17.63
CA ILE A 5 8.41 6.45 -16.33
C ILE A 5 9.29 5.50 -15.51
N ALA A 6 9.84 4.44 -16.12
CA ALA A 6 10.71 3.49 -15.44
C ALA A 6 11.96 4.16 -14.82
N ASP A 7 12.55 5.12 -15.55
CA ASP A 7 13.72 5.90 -15.12
C ASP A 7 13.42 6.78 -13.89
N LEU A 8 12.14 7.13 -13.65
CA LEU A 8 11.69 7.85 -12.45
C LEU A 8 11.26 6.92 -11.32
N VAL A 9 10.67 5.77 -11.65
CA VAL A 9 10.06 4.83 -10.69
C VAL A 9 11.10 3.90 -10.08
N PHE A 10 11.95 3.27 -10.88
CA PHE A 10 12.89 2.26 -10.39
C PHE A 10 13.93 2.77 -9.38
N PRO A 11 14.44 4.02 -9.47
CA PRO A 11 15.29 4.57 -8.43
C PRO A 11 14.62 4.60 -7.05
N VAL A 12 13.31 4.86 -6.99
CA VAL A 12 12.54 4.86 -5.73
C VAL A 12 12.53 3.46 -5.11
N PHE A 13 12.12 2.45 -5.88
CA PHE A 13 12.10 1.06 -5.42
C PHE A 13 13.49 0.59 -4.99
N ARG A 14 14.51 0.81 -5.84
CA ARG A 14 15.89 0.40 -5.55
C ARG A 14 16.39 1.01 -4.25
N LYS A 15 16.20 2.33 -4.08
CA LYS A 15 16.72 3.02 -2.90
C LYS A 15 15.99 2.60 -1.62
N ALA A 16 14.68 2.39 -1.69
CA ALA A 16 13.92 1.92 -0.53
C ALA A 16 14.31 0.51 -0.11
N ILE A 17 14.50 -0.41 -1.07
CA ILE A 17 14.97 -1.78 -0.79
C ILE A 17 16.40 -1.74 -0.21
N GLU A 18 17.30 -0.95 -0.79
CA GLU A 18 18.67 -0.76 -0.27
C GLU A 18 18.67 -0.30 1.19
N ILE A 19 17.87 0.72 1.51
CA ILE A 19 17.76 1.22 2.89
C ILE A 19 17.14 0.15 3.79
N LYS A 20 16.08 -0.55 3.35
CA LYS A 20 15.42 -1.58 4.17
C LYS A 20 16.37 -2.72 4.51
N GLU A 21 17.09 -3.25 3.52
CA GLU A 21 18.06 -4.33 3.75
C GLU A 21 19.26 -3.84 4.57
N GLY A 22 19.70 -2.61 4.34
CA GLY A 22 20.74 -1.97 5.15
C GLY A 22 20.33 -1.80 6.63
N LEU A 23 19.08 -1.42 6.89
CA LEU A 23 18.53 -1.36 8.25
C LEU A 23 18.45 -2.73 8.92
N ARG A 24 18.13 -3.78 8.16
CA ARG A 24 18.12 -5.16 8.69
C ARG A 24 19.52 -5.63 9.06
N ALA A 25 20.53 -5.28 8.26
CA ALA A 25 21.91 -5.68 8.48
C ALA A 25 22.61 -4.84 9.58
N ASN A 26 22.46 -3.51 9.53
CA ASN A 26 23.08 -2.59 10.49
C ASN A 26 22.25 -1.30 10.63
N PRO A 27 21.31 -1.24 11.60
CA PRO A 27 20.43 -0.07 11.79
C PRO A 27 21.17 1.25 11.99
N ARG A 28 22.37 1.24 12.59
CA ARG A 28 23.13 2.45 12.94
C ARG A 28 23.80 3.13 11.74
N GLN A 29 23.88 2.44 10.61
CA GLN A 29 24.48 2.99 9.39
C GLN A 29 23.60 4.07 8.74
N TYR A 30 22.30 4.03 8.98
CA TYR A 30 21.33 4.89 8.32
C TYR A 30 20.76 5.90 9.32
N ASP A 31 20.75 7.17 8.92
CA ASP A 31 19.98 8.20 9.59
C ASP A 31 18.57 8.29 8.98
N PHE A 32 17.55 8.39 9.84
CA PHE A 32 16.15 8.43 9.42
C PHE A 32 15.85 9.65 8.56
N ALA A 33 16.24 10.85 9.03
CA ALA A 33 15.89 12.10 8.37
C ALA A 33 16.56 12.21 6.99
N ASP A 34 17.84 11.87 6.90
CA ASP A 34 18.57 11.85 5.64
C ASP A 34 18.01 10.81 4.66
N SER A 35 17.66 9.62 5.14
CA SER A 35 17.11 8.55 4.31
C SER A 35 15.72 8.90 3.78
N GLN A 36 14.86 9.43 4.65
CA GLN A 36 13.52 9.88 4.28
C GLN A 36 13.60 11.05 3.29
N LYS A 37 14.48 12.03 3.52
CA LYS A 37 14.71 13.16 2.60
C LYS A 37 15.16 12.70 1.22
N ARG A 38 16.07 11.70 1.15
CA ARG A 38 16.53 11.13 -0.12
C ARG A 38 15.40 10.43 -0.87
N LEU A 39 14.57 9.65 -0.19
CA LEU A 39 13.40 8.99 -0.79
C LEU A 39 12.37 10.01 -1.27
N LEU A 40 12.12 11.06 -0.49
CA LEU A 40 11.23 12.15 -0.88
C LEU A 40 11.75 12.87 -2.13
N ALA A 41 13.06 13.13 -2.22
CA ALA A 41 13.66 13.76 -3.40
C ALA A 41 13.50 12.90 -4.67
N LEU A 42 13.64 11.58 -4.56
CA LEU A 42 13.38 10.66 -5.68
C LEU A 42 11.89 10.65 -6.06
N LEU A 43 11.00 10.59 -5.07
CA LEU A 43 9.56 10.63 -5.27
C LEU A 43 9.11 11.94 -5.95
N GLN A 44 9.76 13.05 -5.62
CA GLN A 44 9.41 14.39 -6.10
C GLN A 44 10.25 14.87 -7.29
N ALA A 45 11.12 14.03 -7.87
CA ALA A 45 11.98 14.36 -9.01
C ALA A 45 11.21 15.07 -10.15
N ALA A 46 11.83 15.98 -10.90
CA ALA A 46 11.10 16.77 -11.90
C ALA A 46 10.33 15.88 -12.90
N ALA A 47 9.03 16.15 -13.07
CA ALA A 47 8.16 15.43 -14.01
C ALA A 47 8.13 16.17 -15.36
N PRO A 48 8.54 15.52 -16.47
CA PRO A 48 8.31 16.05 -17.81
C PRO A 48 6.83 16.34 -18.05
N ASP A 49 6.51 17.41 -18.79
CA ASP A 49 5.13 17.90 -18.96
C ASP A 49 4.17 16.83 -19.49
N HIS A 50 4.61 16.04 -20.46
CA HIS A 50 3.82 14.96 -21.05
C HIS A 50 3.58 13.76 -20.13
N LEU A 51 4.34 13.64 -19.03
CA LEU A 51 4.17 12.59 -18.02
C LEU A 51 3.45 13.08 -16.76
N ARG A 52 3.16 14.39 -16.65
CA ARG A 52 2.57 14.97 -15.43
C ARG A 52 1.26 14.32 -15.03
N SER A 53 0.38 14.02 -15.98
CA SER A 53 -0.92 13.40 -15.66
C SER A 53 -0.76 11.96 -15.15
N ASP A 54 0.24 11.23 -15.61
CA ASP A 54 0.51 9.88 -15.11
C ASP A 54 1.22 9.92 -13.74
N LEU A 55 2.14 10.87 -13.53
CA LEU A 55 2.95 10.98 -12.32
C LEU A 55 2.23 11.64 -11.15
N LEU A 56 1.51 12.72 -11.42
CA LEU A 56 0.84 13.59 -10.43
C LEU A 56 -0.68 13.41 -10.39
N GLY A 57 -1.24 12.68 -11.36
CA GLY A 57 -2.67 12.50 -11.48
C GLY A 57 -3.38 13.72 -12.08
N ASP A 58 -4.69 13.77 -11.86
CA ASP A 58 -5.59 14.76 -12.43
C ASP A 58 -5.95 15.88 -11.42
N VAL A 59 -5.20 16.00 -10.32
CA VAL A 59 -5.39 17.06 -9.31
C VAL A 59 -5.09 18.41 -9.95
N ARG A 60 -6.13 19.19 -10.23
CA ARG A 60 -5.99 20.58 -10.67
C ARG A 60 -5.55 21.41 -9.47
N ALA A 61 -4.54 22.26 -9.66
CA ALA A 61 -3.99 23.14 -8.62
C ALA A 61 -5.03 24.09 -7.95
N TYR A 62 -6.27 24.16 -8.47
CA TYR A 62 -7.28 25.15 -8.10
C TYR A 62 -8.46 24.60 -7.26
N ASP A 63 -8.59 23.29 -7.05
CA ASP A 63 -9.68 22.72 -6.23
C ASP A 63 -9.09 21.80 -5.14
N GLN A 64 -8.77 22.40 -3.99
CA GLN A 64 -8.18 21.73 -2.82
C GLN A 64 -9.25 21.27 -1.81
N SER A 65 -10.52 21.10 -2.21
CA SER A 65 -11.46 20.46 -1.31
C SER A 65 -11.10 18.98 -1.13
N VAL A 66 -10.94 18.51 0.10
CA VAL A 66 -10.60 17.10 0.40
C VAL A 66 -11.60 16.12 -0.24
N SER A 67 -12.85 16.55 -0.45
CA SER A 67 -13.87 15.79 -1.17
C SER A 67 -13.61 15.63 -2.66
N SER A 68 -13.05 16.65 -3.35
CA SER A 68 -12.75 16.56 -4.79
C SER A 68 -11.53 15.69 -5.06
N ILE A 69 -10.51 15.76 -4.20
CA ILE A 69 -9.28 14.94 -4.27
C ILE A 69 -9.59 13.43 -4.21
N ARG A 70 -10.58 13.02 -3.40
CA ARG A 70 -10.96 11.61 -3.28
C ARG A 70 -11.56 11.00 -4.54
N ASN A 71 -12.00 11.80 -5.51
CA ASN A 71 -12.63 11.31 -6.74
C ASN A 71 -11.72 11.39 -7.98
N VAL A 72 -10.53 11.98 -7.86
CA VAL A 72 -9.58 12.11 -8.97
C VAL A 72 -8.49 11.05 -8.89
N PHE A 73 -7.85 10.80 -10.03
CA PHE A 73 -6.64 9.99 -10.07
C PHE A 73 -5.47 10.78 -9.45
N LEU A 74 -4.70 10.18 -8.56
CA LEU A 74 -3.61 10.82 -7.81
C LEU A 74 -2.21 10.54 -8.38
N GLY A 75 -2.14 9.71 -9.42
CA GLY A 75 -0.89 9.44 -10.13
C GLY A 75 0.01 8.40 -9.49
N ILE A 76 1.07 8.06 -10.22
CA ILE A 76 2.10 7.09 -9.85
C ILE A 76 2.78 7.43 -8.52
N ARG A 77 2.99 8.71 -8.22
CA ARG A 77 3.64 9.11 -6.96
C ARG A 77 2.83 8.74 -5.73
N TYR A 78 1.50 8.73 -5.84
CA TYR A 78 0.66 8.28 -4.75
C TYR A 78 0.88 6.80 -4.47
N ALA A 79 0.89 5.95 -5.52
CA ALA A 79 1.18 4.52 -5.39
C ALA A 79 2.52 4.26 -4.68
N LEU A 80 3.57 5.00 -5.07
CA LEU A 80 4.90 4.89 -4.49
C LEU A 80 4.95 5.37 -3.04
N ALA A 81 4.28 6.48 -2.70
CA ALA A 81 4.17 6.95 -1.33
C ALA A 81 3.50 5.91 -0.44
N CYS A 82 2.37 5.33 -0.87
CA CYS A 82 1.68 4.29 -0.15
C CYS A 82 2.55 3.05 0.10
N TRP A 83 3.34 2.63 -0.91
CA TRP A 83 4.26 1.50 -0.80
C TRP A 83 5.44 1.79 0.12
N LEU A 84 6.07 2.96 0.03
CA LEU A 84 7.14 3.39 0.94
C LEU A 84 6.64 3.38 2.38
N ASP A 85 5.46 3.95 2.62
CA ASP A 85 4.82 3.95 3.93
C ASP A 85 4.59 2.53 4.45
N GLU A 86 4.13 1.61 3.60
CA GLU A 86 3.93 0.22 3.99
C GLU A 86 5.24 -0.43 4.42
N VAL A 87 6.27 -0.29 3.58
CA VAL A 87 7.52 -1.00 3.72
C VAL A 87 8.26 -0.60 5.00
N PHE A 88 8.25 0.69 5.35
CA PHE A 88 8.93 1.19 6.53
C PHE A 88 8.07 1.07 7.80
N ILE A 89 6.74 1.10 7.71
CA ILE A 89 5.86 0.90 8.87
C ILE A 89 5.71 -0.58 9.24
N ALA A 90 5.70 -1.50 8.28
CA ALA A 90 5.45 -2.92 8.58
C ALA A 90 6.59 -3.56 9.37
N ASP A 91 7.83 -3.36 8.93
CA ASP A 91 9.00 -4.07 9.43
C ASP A 91 10.26 -3.22 9.26
N SER A 92 10.43 -2.23 10.15
CA SER A 92 11.68 -1.47 10.28
C SER A 92 11.83 -0.88 11.69
N PRO A 93 13.07 -0.59 12.14
CA PRO A 93 13.34 0.15 13.38
C PRO A 93 12.74 1.57 13.38
N TRP A 94 12.36 2.08 12.21
CA TRP A 94 11.81 3.42 12.03
C TRP A 94 10.29 3.45 12.02
N LYS A 95 9.61 2.32 12.29
CA LYS A 95 8.14 2.20 12.22
C LYS A 95 7.40 3.40 12.82
N ASP A 96 7.71 3.77 14.06
CA ASP A 96 6.99 4.84 14.76
C ASP A 96 7.30 6.23 14.20
N GLN A 97 8.59 6.51 13.95
CA GLN A 97 9.03 7.77 13.33
C GLN A 97 8.46 7.96 11.93
N TRP A 98 8.43 6.87 11.14
CA TRP A 98 7.85 6.86 9.81
C TRP A 98 6.34 7.03 9.85
N ASN A 99 5.63 6.32 10.74
CA ASN A 99 4.18 6.45 10.85
C ASN A 99 3.74 7.88 11.23
N ALA A 100 4.54 8.59 12.03
CA ALA A 100 4.32 9.99 12.36
C ALA A 100 4.58 10.96 11.18
N ASN A 101 5.43 10.57 10.23
CA ASN A 101 5.89 11.41 9.11
C ASN A 101 5.69 10.72 7.75
N LYS A 102 4.60 9.96 7.60
CA LYS A 102 4.34 9.14 6.42
C LYS A 102 4.10 10.01 5.19
N PHE A 103 4.57 9.56 4.03
CA PHE A 103 4.51 10.33 2.80
C PHE A 103 3.08 10.58 2.33
N GLU A 104 2.15 9.65 2.57
CA GLU A 104 0.75 9.90 2.25
C GLU A 104 0.23 11.18 2.92
N THR A 105 0.54 11.37 4.21
CA THR A 105 0.07 12.54 4.96
C THR A 105 0.88 13.78 4.62
N THR A 106 2.20 13.68 4.55
CA THR A 106 3.04 14.86 4.33
C THR A 106 3.00 15.37 2.89
N VAL A 107 2.77 14.50 1.91
CA VAL A 107 2.78 14.86 0.47
C VAL A 107 1.37 15.06 -0.07
N PHE A 108 0.41 14.23 0.34
CA PHE A 108 -0.95 14.26 -0.20
C PHE A 108 -2.00 14.79 0.79
N GLY A 109 -1.64 15.00 2.06
CA GLY A 109 -2.60 15.42 3.08
C GLY A 109 -3.64 14.35 3.42
N MET A 110 -3.36 13.08 3.08
CA MET A 110 -4.28 11.96 3.25
C MET A 110 -3.76 10.96 4.28
N ASN A 111 -4.64 10.11 4.79
CA ASN A 111 -4.29 9.03 5.72
C ASN A 111 -5.23 7.82 5.52
N GLU A 112 -5.49 7.47 4.27
CA GLU A 112 -6.38 6.37 3.89
C GLU A 112 -5.71 5.39 2.91
N ARG A 113 -4.36 5.32 2.88
CA ARG A 113 -3.60 4.53 1.90
C ARG A 113 -4.05 3.09 1.78
N ALA A 114 -4.51 2.50 2.89
CA ALA A 114 -4.96 1.11 2.91
C ALA A 114 -6.12 0.85 1.93
N SER A 115 -7.07 1.78 1.80
CA SER A 115 -8.22 1.66 0.91
C SER A 115 -8.07 2.47 -0.37
N GLU A 116 -7.51 3.68 -0.27
CA GLU A 116 -7.41 4.60 -1.39
C GLU A 116 -6.41 4.10 -2.45
N PHE A 117 -5.36 3.36 -2.06
CA PHE A 117 -4.47 2.71 -3.02
C PHE A 117 -5.24 1.85 -4.03
N TRP A 118 -6.20 1.04 -3.57
CA TRP A 118 -6.95 0.12 -4.43
C TRP A 118 -7.93 0.84 -5.35
N LYS A 119 -8.58 1.91 -4.85
CA LYS A 119 -9.41 2.79 -5.68
C LYS A 119 -8.58 3.46 -6.78
N GLN A 120 -7.39 3.92 -6.45
CA GLN A 120 -6.48 4.55 -7.41
C GLN A 120 -5.93 3.54 -8.42
N ALA A 121 -5.62 2.32 -7.98
CA ALA A 121 -5.24 1.22 -8.85
C ALA A 121 -6.37 0.90 -9.86
N GLN A 122 -7.62 0.86 -9.40
CA GLN A 122 -8.78 0.69 -10.29
C GLN A 122 -8.92 1.85 -11.29
N ARG A 123 -8.78 3.11 -10.84
CA ARG A 123 -8.82 4.29 -11.74
C ARG A 123 -7.72 4.23 -12.79
N SER A 124 -6.55 3.72 -12.45
CA SER A 124 -5.44 3.57 -13.39
C SER A 124 -5.76 2.62 -14.56
N GLN A 125 -6.71 1.69 -14.40
CA GLN A 125 -7.17 0.81 -15.48
C GLN A 125 -7.97 1.56 -16.55
N SER A 126 -8.53 2.72 -16.25
CA SER A 126 -9.24 3.55 -17.23
C SER A 126 -8.33 4.56 -17.92
N ARG A 127 -7.03 4.57 -17.60
CA ARG A 127 -6.06 5.51 -18.17
C ARG A 127 -5.71 5.10 -19.61
N PRO A 128 -5.33 6.07 -20.48
CA PRO A 128 -4.92 5.78 -21.86
C PRO A 128 -3.70 4.86 -21.96
N THR A 129 -2.79 4.94 -20.98
CA THR A 129 -1.59 4.11 -20.89
C THR A 129 -1.71 3.13 -19.72
N ARG A 130 -0.94 2.04 -19.77
CA ARG A 130 -0.86 1.05 -18.68
C ARG A 130 0.25 1.31 -17.69
N ASP A 131 1.05 2.37 -17.87
CA ASP A 131 2.21 2.65 -17.03
C ASP A 131 1.84 2.82 -15.55
N ALA A 132 0.78 3.58 -15.27
CA ALA A 132 0.32 3.76 -13.90
C ALA A 132 -0.11 2.45 -13.26
N LEU A 133 -0.95 1.67 -13.97
CA LEU A 133 -1.43 0.37 -13.50
C LEU A 133 -0.27 -0.59 -13.23
N GLU A 134 0.74 -0.59 -14.08
CA GLU A 134 1.95 -1.38 -13.89
C GLU A 134 2.72 -0.98 -12.63
N VAL A 135 2.82 0.31 -12.30
CA VAL A 135 3.43 0.73 -11.03
C VAL A 135 2.61 0.27 -9.82
N TYR A 136 1.27 0.38 -9.86
CA TYR A 136 0.42 -0.18 -8.81
C TYR A 136 0.63 -1.69 -8.67
N TYR A 137 0.70 -2.42 -9.78
CA TYR A 137 1.01 -3.85 -9.79
C TYR A 137 2.38 -4.16 -9.18
N LEU A 138 3.42 -3.41 -9.54
CA LEU A 138 4.76 -3.54 -8.97
C LEU A 138 4.78 -3.29 -7.46
N CYS A 139 4.08 -2.26 -6.97
CA CYS A 139 3.95 -2.01 -5.52
C CYS A 139 3.35 -3.23 -4.79
N VAL A 140 2.36 -3.89 -5.39
CA VAL A 140 1.74 -5.11 -4.83
C VAL A 140 2.69 -6.29 -4.87
N MET A 141 3.40 -6.51 -5.99
CA MET A 141 4.40 -7.57 -6.11
C MET A 141 5.56 -7.38 -5.12
N LEU A 142 5.88 -6.12 -4.79
CA LEU A 142 6.87 -5.73 -3.78
C LEU A 142 6.30 -5.63 -2.36
N GLY A 143 5.12 -6.20 -2.10
CA GLY A 143 4.62 -6.43 -0.75
C GLY A 143 3.56 -5.46 -0.25
N PHE A 144 3.06 -4.53 -1.07
CA PHE A 144 1.87 -3.74 -0.69
C PHE A 144 0.63 -4.63 -0.59
N ARG A 145 -0.14 -4.47 0.48
CA ARG A 145 -1.36 -5.19 0.81
C ARG A 145 -2.50 -4.26 1.18
N GLY A 146 -2.23 -3.14 1.86
CA GLY A 146 -3.27 -2.22 2.30
C GLY A 146 -4.42 -2.94 3.01
N GLU A 147 -5.67 -2.61 2.66
CA GLU A 147 -6.87 -3.25 3.24
C GLU A 147 -7.06 -4.72 2.83
N MET A 148 -6.40 -5.18 1.77
CA MET A 148 -6.45 -6.58 1.33
C MET A 148 -5.47 -7.50 2.08
N ALA A 149 -4.80 -7.01 3.13
CA ALA A 149 -3.85 -7.81 3.93
C ALA A 149 -4.46 -9.10 4.49
N ASP A 150 -5.71 -9.06 4.92
CA ASP A 150 -6.44 -10.21 5.48
C ASP A 150 -7.24 -10.99 4.43
N ASN A 151 -7.22 -10.55 3.16
CA ASN A 151 -8.02 -11.12 2.06
C ASN A 151 -7.12 -11.62 0.90
N PRO A 152 -6.28 -12.66 1.11
CA PRO A 152 -5.30 -13.11 0.11
C PRO A 152 -5.94 -13.62 -1.19
N GLY A 153 -7.18 -14.14 -1.13
CA GLY A 153 -7.92 -14.56 -2.33
C GLY A 153 -8.34 -13.39 -3.21
N GLU A 154 -8.78 -12.28 -2.61
CA GLU A 154 -9.12 -11.06 -3.35
C GLU A 154 -7.88 -10.44 -3.99
N LEU A 155 -6.76 -10.43 -3.26
CA LEU A 155 -5.47 -9.98 -3.77
C LEU A 155 -4.99 -10.82 -4.96
N ALA A 156 -5.13 -12.15 -4.88
CA ALA A 156 -4.78 -13.06 -5.97
C ALA A 156 -5.67 -12.80 -7.20
N ASN A 157 -6.99 -12.67 -7.00
CA ASN A 157 -7.92 -12.35 -8.07
C ASN A 157 -7.58 -11.01 -8.73
N TRP A 158 -7.25 -9.98 -7.94
CA TRP A 158 -6.83 -8.69 -8.47
C TRP A 158 -5.56 -8.80 -9.33
N ARG A 159 -4.55 -9.52 -8.85
CA ARG A 159 -3.31 -9.78 -9.60
C ARG A 159 -3.62 -10.47 -10.93
N ASP A 160 -4.38 -11.56 -10.89
CA ASP A 160 -4.68 -12.39 -12.06
C ASP A 160 -5.50 -11.61 -13.12
N ASN A 161 -6.29 -10.63 -12.68
CA ASN A 161 -7.02 -9.72 -13.58
C ASN A 161 -6.14 -8.60 -14.17
N VAL A 162 -5.15 -8.11 -13.43
CA VAL A 162 -4.29 -7.00 -13.88
C VAL A 162 -3.14 -7.48 -14.77
N GLU A 163 -2.56 -8.63 -14.48
CA GLU A 163 -1.43 -9.21 -15.21
C GLU A 163 -1.64 -9.32 -16.74
N PRO A 164 -2.79 -9.78 -17.27
CA PRO A 164 -3.01 -9.78 -18.72
C PRO A 164 -3.13 -8.37 -19.30
N LEU A 165 -3.65 -7.40 -18.55
CA LEU A 165 -3.81 -6.02 -19.02
C LEU A 165 -2.46 -5.32 -19.22
N ILE A 166 -1.49 -5.60 -18.35
CA ILE A 166 -0.13 -5.06 -18.46
C ILE A 166 0.69 -5.84 -19.51
N SER A 167 0.53 -7.16 -19.60
CA SER A 167 1.28 -8.00 -20.55
C SER A 167 0.88 -7.74 -22.01
N GLN A 168 -0.42 -7.53 -22.26
CA GLN A 168 -0.90 -7.19 -23.61
C GLN A 168 -0.35 -5.84 -24.11
N ALA A 169 -0.12 -4.89 -23.21
CA ALA A 169 0.43 -3.58 -23.57
C ALA A 169 1.90 -3.64 -24.03
N GLU A 170 2.64 -4.68 -23.64
CA GLU A 170 4.05 -4.87 -24.02
C GLU A 170 4.25 -5.81 -25.21
N GLY A 171 3.18 -6.38 -25.78
CA GLY A 171 3.27 -7.35 -26.88
C GLY A 171 4.03 -8.63 -26.51
N ARG A 172 4.29 -8.86 -25.22
CA ARG A 172 4.98 -10.03 -24.69
C ARG A 172 3.99 -10.82 -23.85
N ALA A 173 3.64 -12.02 -24.31
CA ALA A 173 2.96 -12.98 -23.46
C ALA A 173 3.92 -13.37 -22.32
N TYR A 174 3.78 -12.73 -21.17
CA TYR A 174 4.46 -13.18 -19.96
C TYR A 174 3.95 -14.58 -19.64
N THR A 175 4.85 -15.57 -19.73
CA THR A 175 4.55 -16.94 -19.30
C THR A 175 5.02 -17.02 -17.86
N ALA A 176 4.09 -16.87 -16.92
CA ALA A 176 4.40 -17.09 -15.51
C ALA A 176 5.04 -18.50 -15.37
N PRO A 177 6.17 -18.63 -14.65
CA PRO A 177 6.67 -19.94 -14.27
C PRO A 177 5.55 -20.71 -13.57
N PRO A 178 5.47 -22.06 -13.74
CA PRO A 178 4.51 -22.86 -13.00
C PRO A 178 4.56 -22.46 -11.54
N GLY A 179 3.43 -21.97 -11.00
CA GLY A 179 3.38 -21.46 -9.65
C GLY A 179 3.95 -22.50 -8.71
N LEU A 180 5.09 -22.19 -8.09
CA LEU A 180 5.57 -23.01 -6.99
C LEU A 180 4.45 -22.95 -5.95
N THR A 181 3.83 -24.10 -5.69
CA THR A 181 2.94 -24.29 -4.54
C THR A 181 3.79 -24.28 -3.28
N VAL A 182 4.42 -23.13 -3.00
CA VAL A 182 5.05 -22.87 -1.72
C VAL A 182 3.90 -22.76 -0.76
N THR A 183 3.62 -23.85 -0.06
CA THR A 183 2.85 -23.79 1.17
C THR A 183 3.62 -22.83 2.07
N PRO A 184 3.07 -21.64 2.40
CA PRO A 184 3.78 -20.72 3.24
C PRO A 184 4.04 -21.43 4.57
N ASN A 185 5.30 -21.70 4.92
CA ASN A 185 5.68 -22.24 6.22
C ASN A 185 5.63 -21.12 7.29
N VAL A 186 4.59 -20.29 7.21
CA VAL A 186 4.26 -19.25 8.16
C VAL A 186 2.93 -19.63 8.75
N HIS A 187 2.88 -19.71 10.08
CA HIS A 187 1.64 -19.96 10.77
C HIS A 187 0.71 -18.77 10.51
N ALA A 188 -0.49 -19.04 9.98
CA ALA A 188 -1.52 -18.01 9.86
C ALA A 188 -1.66 -17.30 11.22
N LEU A 189 -1.55 -15.97 11.24
CA LEU A 189 -1.72 -15.19 12.46
C LEU A 189 -3.18 -15.30 12.90
N LYS A 190 -3.46 -16.23 13.82
CA LYS A 190 -4.81 -16.51 14.35
C LYS A 190 -5.33 -15.41 15.27
N GLY A 191 -4.61 -14.28 15.41
CA GLY A 191 -4.91 -13.22 16.36
C GLY A 191 -6.31 -12.63 16.18
N ALA A 192 -6.68 -12.29 14.95
CA ALA A 192 -8.00 -11.72 14.64
C ALA A 192 -9.15 -12.72 14.92
N ALA A 193 -9.01 -13.97 14.46
CA ALA A 193 -10.02 -15.00 14.68
C ALA A 193 -10.14 -15.42 16.17
N ALA A 194 -9.03 -15.42 16.91
CA ALA A 194 -9.03 -15.66 18.34
C ALA A 194 -9.72 -14.50 19.09
N MET A 195 -9.42 -13.25 18.71
CA MET A 195 -10.05 -12.07 19.32
C MET A 195 -11.57 -12.05 19.08
N GLN A 196 -12.03 -12.41 17.88
CA GLN A 196 -13.46 -12.51 17.57
C GLN A 196 -14.17 -13.59 18.39
N LYS A 197 -13.54 -14.75 18.60
CA LYS A 197 -14.08 -15.83 19.46
C LYS A 197 -14.18 -15.38 20.92
N TRP A 198 -13.14 -14.73 21.45
CA TRP A 198 -13.14 -14.22 22.82
C TRP A 198 -14.19 -13.13 23.03
N PHE A 199 -14.39 -12.26 22.04
CA PHE A 199 -15.44 -11.24 22.09
C PHE A 199 -16.83 -11.87 22.14
N MET A 200 -17.13 -12.85 21.29
CA MET A 200 -18.42 -13.55 21.32
C MET A 200 -18.67 -14.26 22.65
N ILE A 201 -17.66 -14.92 23.22
CA ILE A 201 -17.77 -15.59 24.53
C ILE A 201 -18.06 -14.56 25.63
N ALA A 202 -17.32 -13.45 25.66
CA ALA A 202 -17.52 -12.39 26.64
C ALA A 202 -18.93 -11.77 26.55
N THR A 203 -19.45 -11.57 25.33
CA THR A 203 -20.82 -11.06 25.11
C THR A 203 -21.87 -12.04 25.63
N VAL A 204 -21.74 -13.34 25.37
CA VAL A 204 -22.70 -14.35 25.85
C VAL A 204 -22.68 -14.45 27.37
N ILE A 205 -21.50 -14.45 27.99
CA ILE A 205 -21.36 -14.47 29.45
C ILE A 205 -22.00 -13.22 30.06
N GLY A 206 -21.75 -12.04 29.48
CA GLY A 206 -22.37 -10.79 29.91
C GLY A 206 -23.90 -10.87 29.89
N LEU A 207 -24.49 -11.32 28.77
CA LEU A 207 -25.94 -11.48 28.64
C LEU A 207 -26.57 -12.42 29.68
N LEU A 208 -25.84 -13.45 30.12
CA LEU A 208 -26.31 -14.39 31.14
C LEU A 208 -26.14 -13.85 32.57
N LEU A 209 -25.07 -13.11 32.84
CA LEU A 209 -24.76 -12.63 34.19
C LEU A 209 -25.47 -11.32 34.56
N ILE A 210 -25.71 -10.43 33.59
CA ILE A 210 -26.43 -9.16 33.81
C ILE A 210 -27.79 -9.36 34.51
N PRO A 211 -28.69 -10.24 34.05
CA PRO A 211 -29.98 -10.43 34.72
C PRO A 211 -29.84 -11.03 36.12
N LEU A 212 -28.84 -11.90 36.35
CA LEU A 212 -28.56 -12.48 37.66
C LEU A 212 -28.12 -11.40 38.67
N VAL A 213 -27.25 -10.49 38.24
CA VAL A 213 -26.79 -9.36 39.07
C VAL A 213 -27.94 -8.40 39.36
N ILE A 214 -28.79 -8.10 38.37
CA ILE A 214 -29.97 -7.24 38.55
C ILE A 214 -30.92 -7.84 39.59
N ILE A 215 -31.20 -9.15 39.54
CA ILE A 215 -32.06 -9.84 40.51
C ILE A 215 -31.44 -9.82 41.92
N LEU A 216 -30.11 -9.93 42.04
CA LEU A 216 -29.41 -9.90 43.31
C LEU A 216 -29.40 -8.49 43.95
N VAL A 217 -29.32 -7.44 43.14
CA VAL A 217 -29.28 -6.04 43.61
C VAL A 217 -30.68 -5.50 43.93
N LEU A 218 -31.72 -6.01 43.27
CA LEU A 218 -33.12 -5.60 43.48
C LEU A 218 -33.86 -6.44 44.55
N ARG A 219 -33.17 -7.38 45.21
CA ARG A 219 -33.65 -8.13 46.37
C ARG A 219 -33.06 -7.59 47.65
#